data_AF-A0A381YSI8-F1
#
_entry.id   AF-A0A381YSI8-F1
#
_cell.length_a   1.000
_cell.length_b   1.000
_cell.length_c   1.000
_cell.angle_alpha   90.00
_cell.angle_beta   90.00
_cell.angle_gamma   90.00
#
_symmetry.space_group_name_H-M   'P 1'
#
loop_
_entity.id
_entity.type
_entity.pdbx_description
1 polymer ?
#
loop_
_entity_poly.entity_id
_entity_poly.type
_entity_poly.pdbx_seq_one_letter_code
_entity_poly.pdbx_strand_id
1 'polypeptide(L)'
;MGAVRYNNKRLIPAPFVGISKDYQKTGQQKIGSLFTFSITGKLLACVGSPTSSGTFLDDRLIHTDGTFGPTRPDKYPADEDACCAATNNTLSSFMVKENAIRELFAQEGKKFEIEGIDAATSNSVGEYPLTPSGSLYCFPRINNITFTEGQWVNTVDYTIGLECDEVFGLQGAQRDGYPFGGAGTEDAQVSGEYFLDAIGHKLYLESATEDWALEFNETPQTVESHHTFRLSHNVSAVGKKAYDEGGLISEPWRQAQRWVSPRLGLDNTFIKGQGSTPDGSPASGLNLSHAWGTSTGFNHTRSETTDELAGSYAVNETWIISSGNALEEFSVDTNTDAETSKTTVSVQGLVTGLDTRDTDFRITESKWDAAEAKYEAISTGGLTSTIFQRVQAYSGITDVNSEPLSSTIGRNPVAGTISYSYSYDDRPGNCISGAISESIVIQDTHPHDVFATIPCIGRSQGPVLQNMGTITEATRSVSIDVTMPFASGAKVCPRLLYGPDGEILSTTVDYMTGAAPKAAVDVILTAFDTHLRLNYTQVFINADTESWDPWNGKYTRNLGWTYQNC
;
A
#
# COMPACT_ATOMS: atom_id res chain seq x y z
N MET A 1 19.40 -60.96 -7.96
CA MET A 1 18.52 -59.95 -7.33
C MET A 1 19.25 -58.63 -7.36
N GLY A 2 18.54 -57.53 -7.60
CA GLY A 2 19.14 -56.19 -7.58
C GLY A 2 19.75 -55.85 -6.21
N ALA A 3 20.71 -54.93 -6.17
CA ALA A 3 21.31 -54.47 -4.93
C ALA A 3 20.66 -53.13 -4.52
N VAL A 4 20.44 -52.94 -3.22
CA VAL A 4 19.96 -51.67 -2.67
C VAL A 4 21.07 -51.05 -1.84
N ARG A 5 21.37 -49.78 -2.11
CA ARG A 5 22.46 -49.04 -1.50
C ARG A 5 21.96 -47.71 -0.96
N TYR A 6 22.55 -47.29 0.15
CA TYR A 6 22.40 -45.94 0.68
C TYR A 6 23.77 -45.40 1.04
N ASN A 7 24.16 -44.24 0.50
CA ASN A 7 25.47 -43.64 0.72
C ASN A 7 26.64 -44.62 0.45
N ASN A 8 26.58 -45.35 -0.68
CA ASN A 8 27.51 -46.42 -1.08
C ASN A 8 27.59 -47.63 -0.14
N LYS A 9 26.74 -47.71 0.89
CA LYS A 9 26.66 -48.86 1.80
C LYS A 9 25.55 -49.79 1.35
N ARG A 10 25.87 -51.07 1.18
CA ARG A 10 24.94 -52.08 0.65
C ARG A 10 24.09 -52.70 1.76
N LEU A 11 22.81 -52.88 1.51
CA LEU A 11 21.90 -53.65 2.36
C LEU A 11 21.81 -55.09 1.86
N ILE A 12 22.13 -56.05 2.72
CA ILE A 12 22.10 -57.48 2.40
C ILE A 12 21.47 -58.25 3.58
N PRO A 13 20.50 -59.16 3.35
CA PRO A 13 19.85 -59.49 2.08
C PRO A 13 19.17 -58.30 1.41
N ALA A 14 19.09 -58.32 0.08
CA ALA A 14 18.51 -57.20 -0.68
C ALA A 14 17.03 -57.01 -0.29
N PRO A 15 16.64 -55.82 0.20
CA PRO A 15 15.25 -55.55 0.57
C PRO A 15 14.36 -55.43 -0.67
N PHE A 16 13.07 -55.65 -0.47
CA PHE A 16 12.04 -55.31 -1.44
C PHE A 16 11.82 -53.80 -1.44
N VAL A 17 11.71 -53.19 -2.61
CA VAL A 17 11.44 -51.75 -2.75
C VAL A 17 10.12 -51.53 -3.47
N GLY A 18 9.14 -50.96 -2.77
CA GLY A 18 7.94 -50.39 -3.38
C GLY A 18 8.17 -48.93 -3.74
N ILE A 19 7.71 -48.51 -4.92
CA ILE A 19 7.82 -47.14 -5.41
C ILE A 19 6.42 -46.66 -5.79
N SER A 20 6.01 -45.50 -5.29
CA SER A 20 4.80 -44.80 -5.72
C SER A 20 5.13 -43.35 -6.09
N LYS A 21 4.40 -42.80 -7.05
CA LYS A 21 4.52 -41.41 -7.51
C LYS A 21 3.19 -40.71 -7.35
N ASP A 22 3.19 -39.62 -6.59
CA ASP A 22 2.04 -38.75 -6.41
C ASP A 22 2.31 -37.37 -7.00
N TYR A 23 1.34 -36.81 -7.72
CA TYR A 23 1.44 -35.44 -8.23
C TYR A 23 0.90 -34.46 -7.20
N GLN A 24 1.77 -33.57 -6.76
CA GLN A 24 1.39 -32.49 -5.85
C GLN A 24 0.77 -31.36 -6.66
N LYS A 25 -0.36 -30.86 -6.18
CA LYS A 25 -1.13 -29.81 -6.84
C LYS A 25 -1.49 -28.71 -5.85
N THR A 26 -1.46 -27.47 -6.32
CA THR A 26 -2.08 -26.33 -5.64
C THR A 26 -3.28 -25.89 -6.47
N GLY A 27 -4.48 -26.06 -5.93
CA GLY A 27 -5.72 -25.92 -6.70
C GLY A 27 -5.70 -26.81 -7.96
N GLN A 28 -5.71 -26.17 -9.14
CA GLN A 28 -5.70 -26.85 -10.44
C GLN A 28 -4.30 -27.05 -11.04
N GLN A 29 -3.27 -26.39 -10.50
CA GLN A 29 -1.91 -26.41 -11.04
C GLN A 29 -1.07 -27.49 -10.38
N LYS A 30 -0.29 -28.22 -11.17
CA LYS A 30 0.72 -29.15 -10.67
C LYS A 30 1.94 -28.35 -10.20
N ILE A 31 2.37 -28.59 -8.97
CA ILE A 31 3.50 -27.88 -8.35
C ILE A 31 4.75 -28.75 -8.25
N GLY A 32 4.56 -30.08 -8.29
CA GLY A 32 5.63 -31.03 -8.08
C GLY A 32 5.18 -32.47 -8.24
N SER A 33 6.13 -33.38 -8.05
CA SER A 33 5.90 -34.81 -7.88
C SER A 33 6.57 -35.23 -6.57
N LEU A 34 5.97 -36.21 -5.89
CA LEU A 34 6.52 -36.84 -4.71
C LEU A 34 6.62 -38.33 -4.96
N PHE A 35 7.84 -38.86 -4.91
CA PHE A 35 8.10 -40.28 -4.97
C PHE A 35 8.24 -40.81 -3.55
N THR A 36 7.43 -41.81 -3.19
CA THR A 36 7.54 -42.51 -1.92
C THR A 36 8.14 -43.88 -2.15
N PHE A 37 9.18 -44.22 -1.40
CA PHE A 37 9.82 -45.52 -1.40
C PHE A 37 9.55 -46.22 -0.08
N SER A 38 9.09 -47.47 -0.16
CA SER A 38 8.96 -48.36 0.98
C SER A 38 9.94 -49.51 0.83
N ILE A 39 11.00 -49.49 1.64
CA ILE A 39 12.04 -50.52 1.64
C ILE A 39 11.70 -51.51 2.74
N THR A 40 11.37 -52.75 2.38
CA THR A 40 11.05 -53.81 3.34
C THR A 40 12.09 -54.92 3.24
N GLY A 41 12.84 -55.17 4.32
CA GLY A 41 13.90 -56.16 4.36
C GLY A 41 13.88 -57.02 5.61
N LYS A 42 14.77 -58.01 5.64
CA LYS A 42 14.99 -58.90 6.79
C LYS A 42 16.44 -58.81 7.24
N LEU A 43 16.66 -58.59 8.52
CA LEU A 43 17.95 -58.74 9.17
C LEU A 43 18.13 -60.19 9.59
N LEU A 44 19.31 -60.72 9.29
CA LEU A 44 19.78 -62.02 9.75
C LEU A 44 20.91 -61.81 10.75
N ALA A 45 20.92 -62.57 11.84
CA ALA A 45 21.90 -62.37 12.92
C ALA A 45 23.35 -62.50 12.43
N CYS A 46 23.63 -63.42 11.51
CA CYS A 46 24.99 -63.82 11.15
C CYS A 46 25.33 -63.76 9.68
N VAL A 47 24.48 -63.14 8.90
CA VAL A 47 24.67 -63.03 7.45
C VAL A 47 24.26 -61.64 7.02
N GLY A 48 24.92 -61.15 5.97
CA GLY A 48 24.52 -59.93 5.27
C GLY A 48 25.27 -58.66 5.69
N SER A 49 24.65 -57.53 5.44
CA SER A 49 25.20 -56.18 5.63
C SER A 49 24.07 -55.28 6.11
N PRO A 50 24.18 -54.68 7.31
CA PRO A 50 25.38 -54.62 8.15
C PRO A 50 25.78 -55.97 8.79
N THR A 51 27.07 -56.12 9.10
CA THR A 51 27.64 -57.30 9.78
C THR A 51 27.27 -57.33 11.27
N SER A 52 27.55 -58.41 12.01
CA SER A 52 27.33 -58.45 13.47
C SER A 52 28.12 -57.39 14.26
N SER A 53 29.12 -56.74 13.63
CA SER A 53 29.86 -55.62 14.19
C SER A 53 29.30 -54.24 13.79
N GLY A 54 28.22 -54.20 13.00
CA GLY A 54 27.62 -52.95 12.51
C GLY A 54 28.33 -52.36 11.29
N THR A 55 29.28 -53.10 10.71
CA THR A 55 30.03 -52.64 9.54
C THR A 55 29.24 -52.92 8.28
N PHE A 56 29.13 -51.93 7.40
CA PHE A 56 28.55 -52.13 6.08
C PHE A 56 29.61 -52.60 5.11
N LEU A 57 29.22 -53.49 4.20
CA LEU A 57 30.07 -53.86 3.09
C LEU A 57 30.16 -52.67 2.12
N ASP A 58 31.38 -52.20 1.89
CA ASP A 58 31.73 -51.27 0.83
C ASP A 58 31.92 -52.07 -0.48
N ASP A 59 31.58 -51.45 -1.61
CA ASP A 59 31.80 -51.99 -2.96
C ASP A 59 33.32 -52.08 -3.28
N ARG A 60 34.17 -51.41 -2.51
CA ARG A 60 35.63 -51.55 -2.55
C ARG A 60 36.14 -52.63 -1.59
N LEU A 61 35.85 -53.90 -1.87
CA LEU A 61 36.67 -54.96 -1.31
C LEU A 61 38.01 -55.01 -2.05
N ILE A 62 39.03 -54.37 -1.46
CA ILE A 62 40.43 -54.68 -1.76
C ILE A 62 40.61 -56.16 -1.40
N HIS A 63 40.92 -57.00 -2.39
CA HIS A 63 41.32 -58.37 -2.13
C HIS A 63 42.46 -58.36 -1.13
N THR A 64 42.41 -59.24 -0.12
CA THR A 64 43.51 -59.43 0.86
C THR A 64 44.84 -59.80 0.21
N ASP A 65 44.87 -60.13 -1.09
CA ASP A 65 46.07 -60.39 -1.88
C ASP A 65 46.61 -59.16 -2.65
N GLY A 66 46.00 -57.99 -2.52
CA GLY A 66 46.43 -56.76 -3.18
C GLY A 66 46.16 -56.72 -4.70
N THR A 67 45.40 -57.67 -5.26
CA THR A 67 45.05 -57.65 -6.68
C THR A 67 43.78 -56.84 -6.96
N PHE A 68 43.85 -55.94 -7.94
CA PHE A 68 42.69 -55.27 -8.52
C PHE A 68 42.08 -56.18 -9.59
N GLY A 69 41.09 -56.97 -9.21
CA GLY A 69 40.30 -57.78 -10.15
C GLY A 69 38.80 -57.59 -9.91
N PRO A 70 37.96 -57.52 -10.95
CA PRO A 70 36.51 -57.48 -10.81
C PRO A 70 36.03 -58.85 -10.31
N THR A 71 36.12 -59.09 -9.01
CA THR A 71 35.37 -60.18 -8.42
C THR A 71 33.92 -59.77 -8.35
N ARG A 72 33.17 -60.22 -9.35
CA ARG A 72 31.77 -60.65 -9.24
C ARG A 72 30.98 -60.00 -8.07
N PRO A 73 30.18 -58.94 -8.34
CA PRO A 73 29.31 -58.25 -7.37
C PRO A 73 28.24 -59.17 -6.71
N ASP A 74 28.18 -60.42 -7.15
CA ASP A 74 27.26 -61.50 -6.79
C ASP A 74 27.65 -62.32 -5.55
N LYS A 75 28.81 -62.07 -4.93
CA LYS A 75 29.14 -62.75 -3.66
C LYS A 75 28.46 -62.08 -2.48
N TYR A 76 27.41 -62.73 -1.98
CA TYR A 76 26.98 -62.59 -0.59
C TYR A 76 28.22 -62.75 0.32
N PRO A 77 28.34 -61.95 1.40
CA PRO A 77 29.40 -62.17 2.39
C PRO A 77 29.32 -63.60 2.92
N ALA A 78 30.47 -64.18 3.26
CA ALA A 78 30.50 -65.45 3.98
C ALA A 78 29.75 -65.28 5.32
N ASP A 79 29.13 -66.37 5.78
CA ASP A 79 28.46 -66.40 7.08
C ASP A 79 29.46 -66.04 8.20
N GLU A 80 29.00 -65.26 9.17
CA GLU A 80 29.83 -64.81 10.30
C GLU A 80 29.94 -65.91 11.35
N ASP A 81 31.05 -66.66 11.32
CA ASP A 81 31.29 -67.79 12.24
C ASP A 81 31.12 -67.45 13.73
N ALA A 82 31.38 -66.19 14.13
CA ALA A 82 31.45 -65.76 15.52
C ALA A 82 30.08 -65.55 16.21
N CYS A 83 29.02 -65.18 15.49
CA CYS A 83 27.71 -64.94 16.08
C CYS A 83 26.80 -66.18 16.04
N CYS A 84 27.12 -67.18 15.21
CA CYS A 84 26.38 -68.44 15.09
C CYS A 84 26.59 -69.39 16.28
N ALA A 85 27.65 -69.17 17.08
CA ALA A 85 28.13 -70.14 18.06
C ALA A 85 27.46 -70.05 19.45
N ALA A 86 26.75 -68.96 19.78
CA ALA A 86 26.08 -68.79 21.07
C ALA A 86 24.81 -67.94 20.97
N THR A 87 23.71 -68.36 21.59
CA THR A 87 22.40 -67.67 21.58
C THR A 87 22.42 -66.25 22.17
N ASN A 88 23.40 -65.90 23.00
CA ASN A 88 23.55 -64.53 23.52
C ASN A 88 24.17 -63.57 22.48
N ASN A 89 24.86 -64.10 21.46
CA ASN A 89 25.50 -63.30 20.41
C ASN A 89 24.52 -62.90 19.30
N THR A 90 23.40 -63.61 19.15
CA THR A 90 22.39 -63.30 18.12
C THR A 90 21.60 -62.04 18.46
N LEU A 91 21.15 -61.89 19.71
CA LEU A 91 20.45 -60.70 20.18
C LEU A 91 21.33 -59.45 20.11
N SER A 92 22.60 -59.55 20.55
CA SER A 92 23.55 -58.44 20.45
C SER A 92 23.82 -58.06 19.00
N SER A 93 23.90 -59.06 18.11
CA SER A 93 24.06 -58.81 16.67
C SER A 93 22.88 -58.02 16.10
N PHE A 94 21.64 -58.38 16.43
CA PHE A 94 20.46 -57.62 16.00
C PHE A 94 20.49 -56.17 16.50
N MET A 95 20.78 -55.93 17.78
CA MET A 95 20.86 -54.57 18.33
C MET A 95 21.92 -53.71 17.62
N VAL A 96 23.08 -54.30 17.32
CA VAL A 96 24.16 -53.61 16.61
C VAL A 96 23.77 -53.31 15.15
N LYS A 97 23.13 -54.27 14.46
CA LYS A 97 22.64 -54.08 13.08
C LYS A 97 21.52 -53.04 13.00
N GLU A 98 20.58 -53.06 13.93
CA GLU A 98 19.53 -52.04 14.02
C GLU A 98 20.13 -50.64 14.23
N ASN A 99 21.09 -50.51 15.14
CA ASN A 99 21.76 -49.23 15.38
C ASN A 99 22.52 -48.75 14.14
N ALA A 100 23.22 -49.65 13.44
CA ALA A 100 23.93 -49.32 12.21
C ALA A 100 22.98 -48.85 11.09
N ILE A 101 21.79 -49.44 10.96
CA ILE A 101 20.77 -48.95 10.02
C ILE A 101 20.22 -47.58 10.46
N ARG A 102 19.93 -47.39 11.75
CA ARG A 102 19.47 -46.08 12.26
C ARG A 102 20.51 -44.99 12.01
N GLU A 103 21.79 -45.30 12.20
CA GLU A 103 22.90 -44.38 11.94
C GLU A 103 23.07 -44.10 10.44
N LEU A 104 22.94 -45.13 9.59
CA LEU A 104 23.03 -44.99 8.14
C LEU A 104 21.97 -44.01 7.60
N PHE A 105 20.74 -44.12 8.11
CA PHE A 105 19.60 -43.30 7.75
C PHE A 105 19.36 -42.13 8.73
N ALA A 106 20.38 -41.73 9.52
CA ALA A 106 20.28 -40.53 10.36
C ALA A 106 20.55 -39.24 9.55
N GLN A 107 21.24 -39.36 8.42
CA GLN A 107 21.57 -38.24 7.54
C GLN A 107 20.69 -38.29 6.30
N GLU A 108 19.85 -37.28 6.10
CA GLU A 108 19.02 -37.15 4.90
C GLU A 108 19.85 -36.73 3.67
N GLY A 109 19.28 -36.95 2.47
CA GLY A 109 19.86 -36.44 1.23
C GLY A 109 21.11 -37.18 0.75
N LYS A 110 21.44 -38.35 1.30
CA LYS A 110 22.49 -39.21 0.71
C LYS A 110 21.94 -40.03 -0.45
N LYS A 111 22.82 -40.39 -1.38
CA LYS A 111 22.46 -41.17 -2.58
C LYS A 111 21.82 -42.51 -2.18
N PHE A 112 20.55 -42.68 -2.50
CA PHE A 112 19.84 -43.96 -2.47
C PHE A 112 19.86 -44.56 -3.88
N GLU A 113 20.26 -45.82 -4.02
CA GLU A 113 20.45 -46.45 -5.32
C GLU A 113 19.92 -47.89 -5.32
N ILE A 114 19.19 -48.24 -6.37
CA ILE A 114 18.67 -49.58 -6.66
C ILE A 114 19.31 -50.03 -7.98
N GLU A 115 20.17 -51.03 -7.89
CA GLU A 115 20.87 -51.58 -9.03
C GLU A 115 20.09 -52.75 -9.64
N GLY A 116 19.86 -52.72 -10.95
CA GLY A 116 19.32 -53.85 -11.70
C GLY A 116 20.30 -55.03 -11.79
N ILE A 117 19.78 -56.24 -12.09
CA ILE A 117 20.59 -57.48 -12.21
C ILE A 117 21.63 -57.41 -13.34
N ASP A 118 21.43 -56.56 -14.36
CA ASP A 118 22.22 -56.55 -15.60
C ASP A 118 23.24 -55.39 -15.70
N ALA A 119 23.45 -54.62 -14.63
CA ALA A 119 24.40 -53.48 -14.63
C ALA A 119 25.88 -53.88 -14.83
N ALA A 120 26.19 -55.18 -14.81
CA ALA A 120 27.55 -55.72 -14.88
C ALA A 120 27.99 -56.23 -16.27
N THR A 121 27.14 -56.20 -17.30
CA THR A 121 27.45 -56.85 -18.60
C THR A 121 28.01 -55.95 -19.69
N SER A 122 28.08 -54.62 -19.54
CA SER A 122 28.78 -53.74 -20.50
C SER A 122 30.29 -53.70 -20.24
N ASN A 123 30.95 -54.86 -20.35
CA ASN A 123 32.39 -54.94 -20.58
C ASN A 123 32.69 -54.52 -22.03
N SER A 124 32.52 -53.23 -22.36
CA SER A 124 33.26 -52.66 -23.49
C SER A 124 34.66 -52.36 -22.97
N VAL A 125 35.58 -53.25 -23.35
CA VAL A 125 37.01 -53.14 -23.07
C VAL A 125 37.51 -51.79 -23.60
N GLY A 126 37.85 -50.89 -22.69
CA GLY A 126 38.75 -49.77 -22.96
C GLY A 126 38.16 -48.49 -23.53
N GLU A 127 37.22 -47.83 -22.83
CA GLU A 127 37.09 -46.37 -22.84
C GLU A 127 36.07 -45.91 -21.78
N TYR A 128 36.56 -45.17 -20.76
CA TYR A 128 35.82 -44.45 -19.71
C TYR A 128 34.78 -45.22 -18.85
N PRO A 129 34.71 -44.98 -17.52
CA PRO A 129 33.68 -45.56 -16.68
C PRO A 129 32.34 -44.88 -16.99
N LEU A 130 31.60 -45.41 -17.96
CA LEU A 130 30.20 -45.05 -18.16
C LEU A 130 29.43 -45.60 -16.96
N THR A 131 28.72 -44.72 -16.26
CA THR A 131 27.81 -45.03 -15.15
C THR A 131 26.94 -46.24 -15.50
N PRO A 132 26.73 -47.22 -14.60
CA PRO A 132 26.00 -48.43 -14.91
C PRO A 132 24.62 -48.07 -15.48
N SER A 133 24.41 -48.35 -16.76
CA SER A 133 23.18 -48.07 -17.48
C SER A 133 22.10 -49.04 -17.00
N GLY A 134 21.43 -48.68 -15.90
CA GLY A 134 20.33 -49.46 -15.31
C GLY A 134 20.09 -49.29 -13.81
N SER A 135 20.85 -48.41 -13.12
CA SER A 135 20.59 -48.11 -11.70
C SER A 135 19.59 -46.97 -11.54
N LEU A 136 18.57 -47.18 -10.72
CA LEU A 136 17.65 -46.14 -10.27
C LEU A 136 18.25 -45.44 -9.03
N TYR A 137 18.35 -44.13 -9.01
CA TYR A 137 18.84 -43.43 -7.83
C TYR A 137 18.09 -42.13 -7.52
N CYS A 138 18.12 -41.72 -6.26
CA CYS A 138 17.58 -40.44 -5.79
C CYS A 138 18.30 -39.97 -4.52
N PHE A 139 17.98 -38.75 -4.08
CA PHE A 139 18.47 -38.16 -2.83
C PHE A 139 17.28 -37.92 -1.88
N PRO A 140 16.89 -38.94 -1.08
CA PRO A 140 15.64 -38.88 -0.35
C PRO A 140 15.72 -38.20 1.02
N ARG A 141 14.56 -37.69 1.45
CA ARG A 141 14.19 -37.41 2.84
C ARG A 141 13.73 -38.70 3.53
N ILE A 142 13.91 -38.78 4.84
CA ILE A 142 13.71 -40.02 5.59
C ILE A 142 12.45 -39.85 6.44
N ASN A 143 11.38 -40.55 6.07
CA ASN A 143 10.09 -40.42 6.72
C ASN A 143 10.05 -41.22 8.02
N ASN A 144 10.44 -42.49 7.96
CA ASN A 144 10.49 -43.36 9.14
C ASN A 144 11.41 -44.56 8.96
N ILE A 145 11.80 -45.15 10.09
CA ILE A 145 12.48 -46.44 10.18
C ILE A 145 11.74 -47.23 11.25
N THR A 146 11.24 -48.40 10.89
CA THR A 146 10.48 -49.27 11.81
C THR A 146 11.07 -50.67 11.78
N PHE A 147 11.19 -51.27 12.95
CA PHE A 147 11.61 -52.65 13.14
C PHE A 147 10.43 -53.41 13.75
N THR A 148 10.03 -54.51 13.11
CA THR A 148 8.91 -55.33 13.60
C THR A 148 9.44 -56.35 14.59
N GLU A 149 8.86 -56.37 15.78
CA GLU A 149 9.17 -57.38 16.80
C GLU A 149 8.68 -58.76 16.32
N GLY A 150 9.62 -59.65 15.98
CA GLY A 150 9.38 -61.02 15.55
C GLY A 150 9.90 -62.06 16.54
N GLN A 151 9.96 -63.34 16.14
CA GLN A 151 10.71 -64.34 16.92
C GLN A 151 12.21 -63.99 16.86
N TRP A 152 12.68 -63.28 17.90
CA TRP A 152 14.03 -62.72 18.14
C TRP A 152 15.21 -63.69 17.96
N VAL A 153 14.95 -64.97 17.73
CA VAL A 153 15.98 -66.00 17.65
C VAL A 153 16.63 -66.04 16.26
N ASN A 154 15.91 -65.68 15.18
CA ASN A 154 16.39 -65.94 13.81
C ASN A 154 16.33 -64.75 12.84
N THR A 155 15.30 -63.91 12.88
CA THR A 155 15.11 -62.82 11.89
C THR A 155 14.38 -61.61 12.48
N VAL A 156 14.75 -60.41 12.06
CA VAL A 156 14.04 -59.16 12.37
C VAL A 156 13.64 -58.46 11.07
N ASP A 157 12.37 -58.12 10.92
CA ASP A 157 11.87 -57.44 9.72
C ASP A 157 11.98 -55.92 9.91
N TYR A 158 12.38 -55.20 8.87
CA TYR A 158 12.49 -53.74 8.92
C TYR A 158 11.82 -53.08 7.72
N THR A 159 11.22 -51.92 7.96
CA THR A 159 10.62 -51.08 6.93
C THR A 159 11.15 -49.66 7.05
N ILE A 160 11.67 -49.12 5.94
CA ILE A 160 12.16 -47.74 5.83
C ILE A 160 11.30 -47.01 4.81
N GLY A 161 10.67 -45.93 5.26
CA GLY A 161 9.93 -45.01 4.42
C GLY A 161 10.85 -43.86 3.99
N LEU A 162 11.03 -43.70 2.69
CA LEU A 162 11.78 -42.59 2.11
C LEU A 162 10.88 -41.82 1.15
N GLU A 163 11.17 -40.54 0.98
CA GLU A 163 10.52 -39.74 -0.06
C GLU A 163 11.53 -38.87 -0.80
N CYS A 164 11.31 -38.62 -2.08
CA CYS A 164 12.10 -37.65 -2.84
C CYS A 164 11.25 -36.97 -3.90
N ASP A 165 11.69 -35.80 -4.35
CA ASP A 165 10.98 -35.05 -5.39
C ASP A 165 11.43 -35.45 -6.80
N GLU A 166 12.58 -36.15 -6.94
CA GLU A 166 13.14 -36.57 -8.22
C GLU A 166 13.80 -37.95 -8.17
N VAL A 167 13.64 -38.69 -9.26
CA VAL A 167 14.25 -40.00 -9.46
C VAL A 167 15.02 -39.99 -10.78
N PHE A 168 16.26 -40.48 -10.72
CA PHE A 168 17.23 -40.47 -11.80
C PHE A 168 17.54 -41.90 -12.24
N GLY A 169 18.00 -42.07 -13.49
CA GLY A 169 18.50 -43.37 -13.99
C GLY A 169 17.48 -44.22 -14.74
N LEU A 170 16.23 -43.75 -14.89
CA LEU A 170 15.23 -44.32 -15.80
C LEU A 170 15.44 -43.81 -17.23
N GLN A 171 16.57 -44.13 -17.86
CA GLN A 171 16.67 -43.93 -19.30
C GLN A 171 15.93 -45.05 -20.02
N GLY A 172 14.77 -44.72 -20.60
CA GLY A 172 14.16 -45.54 -21.64
C GLY A 172 15.13 -45.70 -22.80
N ALA A 173 15.18 -46.91 -23.36
CA ALA A 173 15.93 -47.20 -24.57
C ALA A 173 15.71 -46.11 -25.63
N GLN A 174 16.82 -45.56 -26.12
CA GLN A 174 17.00 -44.97 -27.46
C GLN A 174 15.69 -44.68 -28.22
N ARG A 175 15.16 -43.46 -28.14
CA ARG A 175 14.37 -42.94 -29.26
C ARG A 175 15.37 -42.43 -30.30
N ASP A 176 15.30 -43.01 -31.49
CA ASP A 176 16.15 -42.75 -32.65
C ASP A 176 16.63 -41.29 -32.76
N GLY A 177 17.96 -41.10 -32.73
CA GLY A 177 18.62 -39.98 -33.43
C GLY A 177 19.17 -38.81 -32.61
N TYR A 178 19.08 -38.77 -31.27
CA TYR A 178 19.68 -37.68 -30.48
C TYR A 178 20.86 -38.15 -29.61
N PRO A 179 22.01 -37.45 -29.67
CA PRO A 179 23.22 -37.87 -28.95
C PRO A 179 23.06 -37.69 -27.44
N PHE A 180 23.58 -38.69 -26.73
CA PHE A 180 23.78 -38.77 -25.28
C PHE A 180 24.22 -37.45 -24.65
N GLY A 181 23.47 -36.96 -23.65
CA GLY A 181 23.87 -35.78 -22.89
C GLY A 181 22.84 -35.34 -21.85
N GLY A 182 22.49 -36.23 -20.92
CA GLY A 182 21.69 -35.85 -19.75
C GLY A 182 21.15 -37.07 -19.02
N ALA A 183 21.46 -37.21 -17.73
CA ALA A 183 20.74 -38.10 -16.84
C ALA A 183 19.29 -37.63 -16.77
N GLY A 184 18.42 -38.17 -17.62
CA GLY A 184 17.00 -37.84 -17.59
C GLY A 184 16.42 -38.26 -16.25
N THR A 185 15.77 -37.33 -15.55
CA THR A 185 14.83 -37.70 -14.49
C THR A 185 13.56 -38.25 -15.13
N GLU A 186 12.83 -39.10 -14.42
CA GLU A 186 11.47 -39.50 -14.85
C GLU A 186 10.56 -38.30 -15.10
N ASP A 187 10.90 -37.16 -14.50
CA ASP A 187 10.19 -35.89 -14.52
C ASP A 187 10.73 -34.89 -15.57
N ALA A 188 11.85 -35.18 -16.26
CA ALA A 188 12.64 -34.19 -17.01
C ALA A 188 12.02 -33.70 -18.34
N GLN A 189 10.83 -34.15 -18.74
CA GLN A 189 10.43 -34.07 -20.17
C GLN A 189 9.07 -33.41 -20.47
N VAL A 190 8.38 -32.79 -19.50
CA VAL A 190 7.17 -32.02 -19.82
C VAL A 190 7.30 -30.56 -19.39
N SER A 191 7.64 -29.70 -20.35
CA SER A 191 7.62 -28.24 -20.19
C SER A 191 6.22 -27.79 -19.70
N GLY A 192 6.16 -27.12 -18.55
CA GLY A 192 4.92 -26.58 -17.97
C GLY A 192 4.38 -27.32 -16.73
N GLU A 193 5.04 -28.37 -16.24
CA GLU A 193 4.57 -29.14 -15.08
C GLU A 193 5.20 -28.77 -13.72
N TYR A 194 6.24 -27.93 -13.71
CA TYR A 194 6.92 -27.45 -12.50
C TYR A 194 7.00 -25.94 -12.48
N PHE A 195 6.97 -25.37 -11.28
CA PHE A 195 7.34 -23.97 -11.10
C PHE A 195 8.84 -23.81 -11.26
N LEU A 196 9.22 -22.84 -12.07
CA LEU A 196 10.60 -22.43 -12.28
C LEU A 196 10.83 -21.09 -11.59
N ASP A 197 12.04 -20.89 -11.07
CA ASP A 197 12.50 -19.57 -10.66
C ASP A 197 12.77 -18.68 -11.90
N ALA A 198 13.10 -17.41 -11.67
CA ALA A 198 13.36 -16.46 -12.74
C ALA A 198 14.55 -16.83 -13.66
N ILE A 199 15.39 -17.80 -13.25
CA ILE A 199 16.59 -18.27 -13.97
C ILE A 199 16.32 -19.65 -14.61
N GLY A 200 15.13 -20.22 -14.42
CA GLY A 200 14.73 -21.50 -14.98
C GLY A 200 15.05 -22.71 -14.09
N HIS A 201 15.44 -22.53 -12.83
CA HIS A 201 15.62 -23.64 -11.89
C HIS A 201 14.30 -24.11 -11.32
N LYS A 202 14.14 -25.43 -11.14
CA LYS A 202 12.98 -26.01 -10.49
C LYS A 202 12.85 -25.53 -9.03
N LEU A 203 11.63 -25.16 -8.65
CA LEU A 203 11.26 -24.81 -7.28
C LEU A 203 10.57 -26.00 -6.61
N TYR A 204 11.01 -26.35 -5.39
CA TYR A 204 10.41 -27.43 -4.60
C TYR A 204 9.48 -26.85 -3.54
N LEU A 205 8.18 -26.88 -3.83
CA LEU A 205 7.13 -26.30 -3.00
C LEU A 205 6.18 -27.37 -2.45
N GLU A 206 5.71 -27.16 -1.23
CA GLU A 206 4.64 -27.91 -0.59
C GLU A 206 3.27 -27.38 -0.95
N SER A 207 3.10 -26.07 -0.83
CA SER A 207 1.89 -25.37 -1.17
C SER A 207 2.24 -23.96 -1.59
N ALA A 208 1.39 -23.39 -2.45
CA ALA A 208 1.53 -22.00 -2.86
C ALA A 208 0.12 -21.43 -3.06
N THR A 209 -0.12 -20.24 -2.53
CA THR A 209 -1.40 -19.53 -2.63
C THR A 209 -1.15 -18.11 -3.11
N GLU A 210 -2.07 -17.63 -3.95
CA GLU A 210 -2.09 -16.27 -4.45
C GLU A 210 -3.56 -15.83 -4.47
N ASP A 211 -3.88 -14.85 -3.63
CA ASP A 211 -5.24 -14.40 -3.41
C ASP A 211 -5.30 -12.88 -3.66
N TRP A 212 -6.19 -12.48 -4.57
CA TRP A 212 -6.52 -11.09 -4.84
C TRP A 212 -7.92 -10.79 -4.29
N ALA A 213 -8.03 -9.79 -3.43
CA ALA A 213 -9.29 -9.35 -2.86
C ALA A 213 -9.52 -7.86 -3.17
N LEU A 214 -10.70 -7.54 -3.68
CA LEU A 214 -11.13 -6.18 -3.97
C LEU A 214 -12.30 -5.82 -3.05
N GLU A 215 -12.13 -4.78 -2.26
CA GLU A 215 -13.17 -4.24 -1.39
C GLU A 215 -13.58 -2.84 -1.84
N PHE A 216 -14.87 -2.56 -1.82
CA PHE A 216 -15.39 -1.23 -2.06
C PHE A 216 -15.05 -0.31 -0.87
N ASN A 217 -14.51 0.86 -1.16
CA ASN A 217 -14.27 1.88 -0.16
C ASN A 217 -15.17 3.09 -0.42
N GLU A 218 -16.02 3.44 0.54
CA GLU A 218 -17.10 4.41 0.33
C GLU A 218 -16.59 5.83 0.07
N THR A 219 -15.32 6.13 0.38
CA THR A 219 -14.73 7.45 0.19
C THR A 219 -14.73 7.83 -1.29
N PRO A 220 -15.53 8.83 -1.70
CA PRO A 220 -15.53 9.34 -3.06
C PRO A 220 -14.31 10.25 -3.29
N GLN A 221 -13.90 10.39 -4.54
CA GLN A 221 -12.82 11.33 -4.89
C GLN A 221 -13.34 12.77 -5.04
N THR A 222 -14.59 12.94 -5.49
CA THR A 222 -15.39 14.17 -5.64
C THR A 222 -16.88 13.78 -5.77
N VAL A 223 -17.82 14.74 -5.71
CA VAL A 223 -19.28 14.47 -5.88
C VAL A 223 -19.63 13.83 -7.24
N GLU A 224 -18.82 14.09 -8.26
CA GLU A 224 -19.07 13.61 -9.63
C GLU A 224 -18.23 12.38 -10.00
N SER A 225 -17.37 11.88 -9.10
CA SER A 225 -16.46 10.78 -9.39
C SER A 225 -16.79 9.52 -8.62
N HIS A 226 -16.32 8.42 -9.19
CA HIS A 226 -16.54 7.07 -8.69
C HIS A 226 -15.78 6.82 -7.37
N HIS A 227 -16.33 5.93 -6.55
CA HIS A 227 -15.78 5.53 -5.25
C HIS A 227 -14.42 4.82 -5.36
N THR A 228 -13.61 4.92 -4.31
CA THR A 228 -12.32 4.23 -4.25
C THR A 228 -12.48 2.74 -3.95
N PHE A 229 -11.43 1.95 -4.22
CA PHE A 229 -11.39 0.54 -3.82
C PHE A 229 -10.14 0.25 -3.02
N ARG A 230 -10.23 -0.70 -2.09
CA ARG A 230 -9.07 -1.29 -1.43
C ARG A 230 -8.74 -2.62 -2.11
N LEU A 231 -7.57 -2.70 -2.71
CA LEU A 231 -7.03 -3.92 -3.29
C LEU A 231 -6.07 -4.56 -2.30
N SER A 232 -6.27 -5.83 -1.99
CA SER A 232 -5.36 -6.64 -1.18
C SER A 232 -4.83 -7.80 -2.01
N HIS A 233 -3.52 -8.03 -1.94
CA HIS A 233 -2.83 -9.12 -2.62
C HIS A 233 -2.04 -9.90 -1.58
N ASN A 234 -2.42 -11.15 -1.38
CA ASN A 234 -1.77 -12.05 -0.44
C ASN A 234 -1.10 -13.19 -1.21
N VAL A 235 0.22 -13.27 -1.11
CA VAL A 235 1.02 -14.30 -1.77
C VAL A 235 1.75 -15.08 -0.71
N SER A 236 1.54 -16.39 -0.65
CA SER A 236 2.21 -17.24 0.31
C SER A 236 2.69 -18.54 -0.32
N ALA A 237 3.83 -19.04 0.14
CA ALA A 237 4.30 -20.36 -0.24
C ALA A 237 4.99 -21.05 0.94
N VAL A 238 4.97 -22.37 0.90
CA VAL A 238 5.71 -23.26 1.80
C VAL A 238 6.65 -24.06 0.93
N GLY A 239 7.95 -23.93 1.18
CA GLY A 239 8.97 -24.69 0.46
C GLY A 239 9.23 -26.05 1.10
N LYS A 240 9.95 -26.92 0.37
CA LYS A 240 10.39 -28.22 0.87
C LYS A 240 11.90 -28.34 0.88
N LYS A 241 12.42 -29.25 1.71
CA LYS A 241 13.84 -29.62 1.70
C LYS A 241 14.15 -30.52 0.52
N ALA A 242 14.82 -30.01 -0.50
CA ALA A 242 15.23 -30.81 -1.65
C ALA A 242 16.75 -31.03 -1.65
N TYR A 243 17.18 -32.21 -2.10
CA TYR A 243 18.57 -32.64 -2.06
C TYR A 243 19.07 -33.03 -3.44
N ASP A 244 20.35 -32.74 -3.70
CA ASP A 244 21.11 -33.18 -4.87
C ASP A 244 22.43 -33.84 -4.46
N GLU A 245 23.31 -34.12 -5.42
CA GLU A 245 24.62 -34.72 -5.15
C GLU A 245 25.52 -33.83 -4.25
N GLY A 246 25.31 -32.51 -4.27
CA GLY A 246 26.01 -31.53 -3.45
C GLY A 246 25.42 -31.36 -2.05
N GLY A 247 24.24 -31.94 -1.77
CA GLY A 247 23.56 -31.86 -0.48
C GLY A 247 22.23 -31.10 -0.56
N LEU A 248 21.93 -30.28 0.44
CA LEU A 248 20.70 -29.48 0.45
C LEU A 248 20.78 -28.41 -0.64
N ILE A 249 19.84 -28.44 -1.60
CA ILE A 249 19.80 -27.49 -2.72
C ILE A 249 19.58 -26.06 -2.22
N SER A 250 18.59 -25.88 -1.34
CA SER A 250 18.30 -24.61 -0.69
C SER A 250 17.38 -24.80 0.51
N GLU A 251 17.47 -23.88 1.46
CA GLU A 251 16.55 -23.82 2.60
C GLU A 251 15.10 -23.69 2.11
N PRO A 252 14.13 -24.40 2.71
CA PRO A 252 12.73 -24.38 2.30
C PRO A 252 12.14 -22.97 2.14
N TRP A 253 12.34 -22.09 3.12
CA TRP A 253 11.81 -20.73 3.08
C TRP A 253 12.39 -19.88 1.94
N ARG A 254 13.63 -20.16 1.50
CA ARG A 254 14.24 -19.47 0.34
C ARG A 254 13.60 -19.89 -0.96
N GLN A 255 13.16 -21.14 -1.05
CA GLN A 255 12.43 -21.63 -2.22
C GLN A 255 11.04 -21.00 -2.27
N ALA A 256 10.35 -20.91 -1.13
CA ALA A 256 9.10 -20.16 -1.01
C ALA A 256 9.29 -18.69 -1.42
N GLN A 257 10.33 -18.03 -0.92
CA GLN A 257 10.64 -16.64 -1.28
C GLN A 257 10.86 -16.46 -2.79
N ARG A 258 11.65 -17.34 -3.43
CA ARG A 258 11.89 -17.27 -4.89
C ARG A 258 10.62 -17.43 -5.72
N TRP A 259 9.62 -18.15 -5.21
CA TRP A 259 8.32 -18.26 -5.86
C TRP A 259 7.46 -16.99 -5.66
N VAL A 260 7.48 -16.43 -4.45
CA VAL A 260 6.69 -15.25 -4.07
C VAL A 260 7.21 -13.97 -4.71
N SER A 261 8.51 -13.67 -4.62
CA SER A 261 9.12 -12.42 -5.07
C SER A 261 8.75 -11.96 -6.50
N PRO A 262 8.80 -12.80 -7.54
CA PRO A 262 8.48 -12.36 -8.91
C PRO A 262 6.99 -12.08 -9.14
N ARG A 263 6.11 -12.46 -8.20
CA ARG A 263 4.66 -12.24 -8.28
C ARG A 263 4.22 -10.97 -7.56
N LEU A 264 5.10 -10.34 -6.78
CA LEU A 264 4.77 -9.15 -6.01
C LEU A 264 4.58 -7.92 -6.90
N GLY A 265 3.84 -6.94 -6.36
CA GLY A 265 3.57 -5.68 -7.02
C GLY A 265 2.19 -5.62 -7.68
N LEU A 266 1.91 -4.46 -8.25
CA LEU A 266 0.62 -4.17 -8.88
C LEU A 266 0.67 -4.49 -10.38
N ASP A 267 -0.04 -5.52 -10.81
CA ASP A 267 -0.24 -5.78 -12.23
C ASP A 267 -1.34 -4.87 -12.80
N ASN A 268 -0.93 -3.76 -13.42
CA ASN A 268 -1.84 -2.83 -14.09
C ASN A 268 -2.65 -3.48 -15.21
N THR A 269 -2.17 -4.57 -15.83
CA THR A 269 -2.92 -5.28 -16.89
C THR A 269 -4.06 -6.11 -16.30
N PHE A 270 -3.81 -6.79 -15.17
CA PHE A 270 -4.82 -7.52 -14.41
C PHE A 270 -5.96 -6.60 -13.94
N ILE A 271 -5.63 -5.39 -13.47
CA ILE A 271 -6.59 -4.41 -12.94
C ILE A 271 -7.39 -3.71 -14.04
N LYS A 272 -6.72 -3.20 -15.08
CA LYS A 272 -7.35 -2.37 -16.13
C LYS A 272 -8.04 -3.19 -17.21
N GLY A 273 -7.87 -4.51 -17.21
CA GLY A 273 -8.38 -5.41 -18.25
C GLY A 273 -7.88 -5.07 -19.64
N GLN A 274 -6.68 -4.48 -19.73
CA GLN A 274 -6.10 -4.06 -21.00
C GLN A 274 -5.40 -5.26 -21.64
N GLY A 275 -6.18 -6.06 -22.37
CA GLY A 275 -5.73 -7.23 -23.10
C GLY A 275 -6.92 -8.10 -23.50
N SER A 276 -6.91 -8.60 -24.73
CA SER A 276 -7.79 -9.68 -25.15
C SER A 276 -7.05 -10.99 -24.93
N THR A 277 -7.66 -11.95 -24.21
CA THR A 277 -7.27 -13.35 -24.36
C THR A 277 -7.39 -13.77 -25.85
N PRO A 278 -6.73 -14.85 -26.30
CA PRO A 278 -6.79 -15.29 -27.70
C PRO A 278 -8.21 -15.52 -28.26
N ASP A 279 -9.22 -15.65 -27.40
CA ASP A 279 -10.64 -15.80 -27.70
C ASP A 279 -11.44 -14.48 -27.66
N GLY A 280 -10.80 -13.33 -27.41
CA GLY A 280 -11.43 -12.02 -27.39
C GLY A 280 -12.12 -11.63 -26.07
N SER A 281 -12.00 -12.45 -25.01
CA SER A 281 -12.49 -12.06 -23.68
C SER A 281 -11.54 -11.05 -23.00
N PRO A 282 -12.04 -10.15 -22.13
CA PRO A 282 -11.17 -9.27 -21.35
C PRO A 282 -10.26 -10.10 -20.44
N ALA A 283 -8.95 -9.92 -20.55
CA ALA A 283 -7.92 -10.60 -19.75
C ALA A 283 -7.83 -10.06 -18.31
N SER A 284 -8.98 -9.84 -17.65
CA SER A 284 -9.05 -9.24 -16.31
C SER A 284 -9.75 -10.16 -15.33
N GLY A 285 -9.15 -10.32 -14.14
CA GLY A 285 -9.83 -10.93 -13.00
C GLY A 285 -10.78 -9.97 -12.27
N LEU A 286 -10.62 -8.65 -12.43
CA LEU A 286 -11.34 -7.63 -11.63
C LEU A 286 -12.19 -6.64 -12.45
N ASN A 287 -11.92 -6.48 -13.74
CA ASN A 287 -12.66 -5.66 -14.72
C ASN A 287 -13.16 -4.31 -14.16
N LEU A 288 -12.25 -3.56 -13.54
CA LEU A 288 -12.50 -2.15 -13.23
C LEU A 288 -12.48 -1.39 -14.57
N SER A 289 -13.66 -1.30 -15.19
CA SER A 289 -13.85 -0.98 -16.61
C SER A 289 -13.21 0.34 -17.08
N HIS A 290 -13.11 0.48 -18.40
CA HIS A 290 -12.53 1.57 -19.20
C HIS A 290 -12.93 3.03 -18.83
N ALA A 291 -13.91 3.24 -17.94
CA ALA A 291 -14.23 4.56 -17.37
C ALA A 291 -13.09 5.11 -16.48
N TRP A 292 -12.19 4.22 -16.05
CA TRP A 292 -11.08 4.46 -15.13
C TRP A 292 -9.71 4.51 -15.83
N GLY A 293 -9.62 5.15 -17.01
CA GLY A 293 -8.44 5.12 -17.88
C GLY A 293 -7.08 5.48 -17.23
N THR A 294 -7.08 6.06 -16.04
CA THR A 294 -5.90 6.43 -15.24
C THR A 294 -5.81 5.78 -13.85
N SER A 295 -6.69 4.84 -13.48
CA SER A 295 -6.64 4.27 -12.12
C SER A 295 -5.31 3.63 -11.81
N THR A 296 -4.70 4.08 -10.71
CA THR A 296 -3.41 3.62 -10.19
C THR A 296 -3.56 3.23 -8.74
N GLY A 297 -2.70 2.32 -8.26
CA GLY A 297 -2.61 2.00 -6.85
C GLY A 297 -1.83 3.08 -6.10
N PHE A 298 -2.43 3.62 -5.05
CA PHE A 298 -1.84 4.57 -4.12
C PHE A 298 -1.73 3.97 -2.72
N ASN A 299 -0.97 4.62 -1.81
CA ASN A 299 -0.86 4.18 -0.41
C ASN A 299 -0.44 2.71 -0.29
N HIS A 300 0.56 2.32 -1.07
CA HIS A 300 1.07 0.95 -1.05
C HIS A 300 1.71 0.64 0.31
N THR A 301 1.16 -0.36 0.99
CA THR A 301 1.78 -0.95 2.17
C THR A 301 2.05 -2.43 1.95
N ARG A 302 3.21 -2.89 2.42
CA ARG A 302 3.66 -4.28 2.34
C ARG A 302 4.00 -4.78 3.73
N SER A 303 3.58 -6.00 4.04
CA SER A 303 4.00 -6.75 5.22
C SER A 303 4.58 -8.09 4.78
N GLU A 304 5.74 -8.45 5.30
CA GLU A 304 6.45 -9.68 4.97
C GLU A 304 6.58 -10.54 6.23
N THR A 305 6.35 -11.84 6.07
CA THR A 305 6.47 -12.84 7.12
C THR A 305 7.31 -14.00 6.63
N THR A 306 8.32 -14.37 7.42
CA THR A 306 9.23 -15.47 7.11
C THR A 306 9.27 -16.41 8.31
N ASP A 307 8.99 -17.69 8.06
CA ASP A 307 9.19 -18.74 9.05
C ASP A 307 10.25 -19.72 8.52
N GLU A 308 11.46 -19.60 9.05
CA GLU A 308 12.58 -20.44 8.62
C GLU A 308 12.38 -21.93 8.97
N LEU A 309 11.68 -22.21 10.07
CA LEU A 309 11.49 -23.57 10.57
C LEU A 309 10.34 -24.28 9.83
N ALA A 310 9.22 -23.58 9.63
CA ALA A 310 8.12 -24.08 8.83
C ALA A 310 8.42 -24.03 7.33
N GLY A 311 9.47 -23.30 6.91
CA GLY A 311 9.84 -23.18 5.50
C GLY A 311 8.91 -22.28 4.70
N SER A 312 8.18 -21.39 5.36
CA SER A 312 7.15 -20.56 4.73
C SER A 312 7.60 -19.12 4.54
N TYR A 313 7.10 -18.49 3.48
CA TYR A 313 7.27 -17.08 3.20
C TYR A 313 5.96 -16.54 2.66
N ALA A 314 5.47 -15.45 3.26
CA ALA A 314 4.23 -14.81 2.84
C ALA A 314 4.36 -13.29 2.85
N VAL A 315 3.76 -12.67 1.84
CA VAL A 315 3.71 -11.23 1.65
C VAL A 315 2.27 -10.80 1.45
N ASN A 316 1.85 -9.81 2.22
CA ASN A 316 0.56 -9.15 2.06
C ASN A 316 0.78 -7.69 1.67
N GLU A 317 0.23 -7.33 0.52
CA GLU A 317 0.27 -5.99 -0.05
C GLU A 317 -1.13 -5.39 -0.16
N THR A 318 -1.26 -4.11 0.15
CA THR A 318 -2.52 -3.39 -0.02
C THR A 318 -2.34 -2.06 -0.71
N TRP A 319 -3.30 -1.69 -1.55
CA TRP A 319 -3.36 -0.42 -2.27
C TRP A 319 -4.75 0.20 -2.19
N ILE A 320 -4.81 1.53 -2.30
CA ILE A 320 -6.03 2.27 -2.60
C ILE A 320 -6.07 2.53 -4.10
N ILE A 321 -7.06 1.96 -4.78
CA ILE A 321 -7.29 2.21 -6.20
C ILE A 321 -8.20 3.43 -6.33
N SER A 322 -7.68 4.46 -7.01
CA SER A 322 -8.36 5.72 -7.28
C SER A 322 -7.98 6.21 -8.68
N SER A 323 -8.81 7.04 -9.30
CA SER A 323 -8.49 7.68 -10.60
C SER A 323 -7.49 8.84 -10.45
N GLY A 324 -7.32 9.37 -9.24
CA GLY A 324 -6.39 10.45 -8.93
C GLY A 324 -5.82 10.35 -7.51
N ASN A 325 -4.81 11.15 -7.26
CA ASN A 325 -3.93 11.10 -6.10
C ASN A 325 -4.45 11.85 -4.85
N ALA A 326 -5.67 12.38 -4.88
CA ALA A 326 -6.27 13.03 -3.72
C ALA A 326 -7.78 12.77 -3.66
N LEU A 327 -8.29 12.62 -2.44
CA LEU A 327 -9.70 12.43 -2.11
C LEU A 327 -10.23 13.70 -1.45
N GLU A 328 -11.51 14.00 -1.69
CA GLU A 328 -12.16 15.16 -1.12
C GLU A 328 -13.56 14.80 -0.62
N GLU A 329 -13.79 15.10 0.65
CA GLU A 329 -15.11 15.07 1.27
C GLU A 329 -15.49 16.49 1.68
N PHE A 330 -16.73 16.90 1.40
CA PHE A 330 -17.21 18.22 1.82
C PHE A 330 -18.71 18.22 2.16
N SER A 331 -19.09 19.18 2.98
CA SER A 331 -20.46 19.53 3.33
C SER A 331 -20.76 20.98 2.97
N VAL A 332 -22.02 21.24 2.63
CA VAL A 332 -22.54 22.60 2.39
C VAL A 332 -23.75 22.78 3.28
N ASP A 333 -23.68 23.75 4.19
CA ASP A 333 -24.75 24.10 5.11
C ASP A 333 -25.27 25.50 4.78
N THR A 334 -26.58 25.61 4.58
CA THR A 334 -27.26 26.89 4.30
C THR A 334 -28.15 27.26 5.48
N ASN A 335 -27.98 28.47 5.99
CA ASN A 335 -28.75 29.00 7.11
C ASN A 335 -29.31 30.38 6.78
N THR A 336 -30.64 30.53 6.83
CA THR A 336 -31.34 31.80 6.59
C THR A 336 -31.83 32.38 7.91
N ASP A 337 -31.40 33.60 8.20
CA ASP A 337 -31.81 34.35 9.39
C ASP A 337 -33.13 35.08 9.16
N ALA A 338 -34.12 34.83 10.03
CA ALA A 338 -35.47 35.36 9.89
C ALA A 338 -35.62 36.84 10.26
N GLU A 339 -34.69 37.41 11.04
CA GLU A 339 -34.74 38.81 11.48
C GLU A 339 -34.08 39.73 10.46
N THR A 340 -33.00 39.25 9.84
CA THR A 340 -32.21 40.03 8.88
C THR A 340 -32.51 39.68 7.42
N SER A 341 -33.26 38.59 7.17
CA SER A 341 -33.49 38.02 5.84
C SER A 341 -32.20 37.66 5.08
N LYS A 342 -31.09 37.48 5.81
CA LYS A 342 -29.79 37.13 5.24
C LYS A 342 -29.60 35.63 5.24
N THR A 343 -29.07 35.12 4.14
CA THR A 343 -28.71 33.71 4.02
C THR A 343 -27.20 33.55 4.05
N THR A 344 -26.71 32.84 5.06
CA THR A 344 -25.32 32.43 5.18
C THR A 344 -25.15 31.01 4.67
N VAL A 345 -24.14 30.80 3.83
CA VAL A 345 -23.78 29.48 3.30
C VAL A 345 -22.37 29.15 3.76
N SER A 346 -22.21 28.02 4.45
CA SER A 346 -20.92 27.55 4.91
C SER A 346 -20.54 26.25 4.21
N VAL A 347 -19.30 26.18 3.72
CA VAL A 347 -18.74 25.00 3.06
C VAL A 347 -17.53 24.55 3.85
N GLN A 348 -17.56 23.30 4.29
CA GLN A 348 -16.44 22.66 4.96
C GLN A 348 -16.00 21.44 4.18
N GLY A 349 -14.70 21.23 4.06
CA GLY A 349 -14.19 20.04 3.40
C GLY A 349 -12.85 19.59 3.94
N LEU A 350 -12.55 18.32 3.67
CA LEU A 350 -11.31 17.65 4.00
C LEU A 350 -10.73 17.05 2.72
N VAL A 351 -9.55 17.54 2.34
CA VAL A 351 -8.74 16.97 1.26
C VAL A 351 -7.73 16.01 1.89
N THR A 352 -7.70 14.77 1.41
CA THR A 352 -6.74 13.74 1.81
C THR A 352 -5.90 13.33 0.62
N GLY A 353 -4.59 13.58 0.68
CA GLY A 353 -3.67 13.14 -0.36
C GLY A 353 -3.28 11.67 -0.21
N LEU A 354 -3.01 11.04 -1.34
CA LEU A 354 -2.56 9.66 -1.47
C LEU A 354 -1.12 9.66 -1.98
N ASP A 355 -0.24 8.85 -1.39
CA ASP A 355 1.15 8.76 -1.86
C ASP A 355 1.27 7.81 -3.05
N THR A 356 2.27 8.09 -3.89
CA THR A 356 2.72 7.17 -4.94
C THR A 356 4.12 6.70 -4.62
N ARG A 357 4.43 5.46 -5.01
CA ARG A 357 5.73 4.82 -4.78
C ARG A 357 6.28 4.23 -6.06
N ASP A 358 7.61 4.25 -6.17
CA ASP A 358 8.32 3.52 -7.22
C ASP A 358 8.44 2.02 -6.90
N THR A 359 9.07 1.26 -7.81
CA THR A 359 9.33 -0.18 -7.66
C THR A 359 10.24 -0.52 -6.48
N ASP A 360 10.98 0.47 -5.96
CA ASP A 360 11.88 0.35 -4.81
C ASP A 360 11.23 0.86 -3.51
N PHE A 361 9.91 1.04 -3.49
CA PHE A 361 9.12 1.51 -2.34
C PHE A 361 9.42 2.94 -1.88
N ARG A 362 10.15 3.72 -2.69
CA ARG A 362 10.42 5.13 -2.39
C ARG A 362 9.22 5.98 -2.79
N ILE A 363 8.90 6.94 -1.93
CA ILE A 363 7.82 7.90 -2.17
C ILE A 363 8.24 8.81 -3.33
N THR A 364 7.50 8.77 -4.44
CA THR A 364 7.69 9.64 -5.60
C THR A 364 6.88 10.92 -5.49
N GLU A 365 5.69 10.82 -4.92
CA GLU A 365 4.82 11.95 -4.58
C GLU A 365 4.29 11.73 -3.17
N SER A 366 4.49 12.71 -2.29
CA SER A 366 4.05 12.60 -0.91
C SER A 366 2.55 12.88 -0.79
N LYS A 367 1.93 12.38 0.30
CA LYS A 367 0.53 12.70 0.60
C LYS A 367 0.30 14.20 0.73
N TRP A 368 1.29 14.96 1.18
CA TRP A 368 1.17 16.41 1.29
C TRP A 368 1.12 17.09 -0.07
N ASP A 369 2.06 16.76 -0.97
CA ASP A 369 2.14 17.40 -2.28
C ASP A 369 0.86 17.16 -3.11
N ALA A 370 0.32 15.93 -3.04
CA ALA A 370 -0.93 15.58 -3.69
C ALA A 370 -2.14 16.32 -3.09
N ALA A 371 -2.20 16.46 -1.75
CA ALA A 371 -3.26 17.21 -1.08
C ALA A 371 -3.20 18.71 -1.41
N GLU A 372 -1.99 19.29 -1.42
CA GLU A 372 -1.76 20.70 -1.74
C GLU A 372 -2.14 21.01 -3.19
N ALA A 373 -1.70 20.19 -4.15
CA ALA A 373 -2.07 20.34 -5.56
C ALA A 373 -3.59 20.30 -5.77
N LYS A 374 -4.29 19.37 -5.08
CA LYS A 374 -5.75 19.28 -5.14
C LYS A 374 -6.42 20.49 -4.51
N TYR A 375 -5.93 20.95 -3.35
CA TYR A 375 -6.45 22.13 -2.67
C TYR A 375 -6.30 23.39 -3.51
N GLU A 376 -5.12 23.65 -4.07
CA GLU A 376 -4.87 24.80 -4.93
C GLU A 376 -5.79 24.80 -6.16
N ALA A 377 -6.07 23.62 -6.73
CA ALA A 377 -7.00 23.48 -7.84
C ALA A 377 -8.46 23.83 -7.49
N ILE A 378 -8.91 23.60 -6.25
CA ILE A 378 -10.29 23.91 -5.82
C ILE A 378 -10.46 25.33 -5.28
N SER A 379 -9.42 25.91 -4.67
CA SER A 379 -9.47 27.23 -4.03
C SER A 379 -9.14 28.39 -4.96
N THR A 380 -8.40 28.14 -6.04
CA THR A 380 -7.94 29.21 -6.95
C THR A 380 -9.05 29.63 -7.93
N GLY A 381 -9.10 30.93 -8.27
CA GLY A 381 -9.96 31.46 -9.33
C GLY A 381 -11.10 32.37 -8.86
N GLY A 382 -11.22 32.66 -7.55
CA GLY A 382 -12.26 33.54 -7.02
C GLY A 382 -13.66 33.06 -7.41
N LEU A 383 -14.33 33.80 -8.29
CA LEU A 383 -15.62 33.46 -8.89
C LEU A 383 -15.62 32.14 -9.69
N THR A 384 -14.46 31.67 -10.17
CA THR A 384 -14.34 30.39 -10.88
C THR A 384 -13.80 29.27 -10.00
N SER A 385 -13.56 29.54 -8.71
CA SER A 385 -13.14 28.48 -7.79
C SER A 385 -14.22 27.42 -7.66
N THR A 386 -13.82 26.16 -7.57
CA THR A 386 -14.78 25.05 -7.41
C THR A 386 -15.55 25.20 -6.09
N ILE A 387 -14.91 25.75 -5.05
CA ILE A 387 -15.57 26.05 -3.76
C ILE A 387 -16.73 27.02 -3.95
N PHE A 388 -16.51 28.14 -4.65
CA PHE A 388 -17.58 29.13 -4.89
C PHE A 388 -18.68 28.58 -5.82
N GLN A 389 -18.33 27.81 -6.84
CA GLN A 389 -19.32 27.15 -7.70
C GLN A 389 -20.21 26.16 -6.92
N ARG A 390 -19.66 25.44 -5.94
CA ARG A 390 -20.44 24.56 -5.05
C ARG A 390 -21.40 25.35 -4.18
N VAL A 391 -20.96 26.49 -3.63
CA VAL A 391 -21.83 27.39 -2.86
C VAL A 391 -23.04 27.79 -3.72
N GLN A 392 -22.82 28.24 -4.96
CA GLN A 392 -23.92 28.62 -5.86
C GLN A 392 -24.82 27.43 -6.23
N ALA A 393 -24.22 26.28 -6.57
CA ALA A 393 -24.96 25.11 -7.02
C ALA A 393 -25.84 24.49 -5.92
N TYR A 394 -25.36 24.43 -4.68
CA TYR A 394 -26.03 23.72 -3.58
C TYR A 394 -26.82 24.63 -2.64
N SER A 395 -26.56 25.94 -2.58
CA SER A 395 -27.34 26.86 -1.72
C SER A 395 -28.70 27.25 -2.31
N GLY A 396 -28.86 27.17 -3.64
CA GLY A 396 -30.07 27.63 -4.33
C GLY A 396 -30.21 29.16 -4.43
N ILE A 397 -29.17 29.92 -4.08
CA ILE A 397 -29.12 31.39 -4.16
C ILE A 397 -28.40 31.81 -5.44
N THR A 398 -28.98 32.71 -6.22
CA THR A 398 -28.40 33.18 -7.49
C THR A 398 -27.29 34.22 -7.31
N ASP A 399 -27.38 35.03 -6.26
CA ASP A 399 -26.52 36.20 -6.05
C ASP A 399 -25.81 36.13 -4.70
N VAL A 400 -24.86 35.21 -4.58
CA VAL A 400 -23.98 35.09 -3.41
C VAL A 400 -22.80 36.05 -3.57
N ASN A 401 -22.42 36.73 -2.48
CA ASN A 401 -21.25 37.60 -2.47
C ASN A 401 -19.98 36.80 -2.81
N SER A 402 -19.19 37.31 -3.74
CA SER A 402 -17.96 36.65 -4.19
C SER A 402 -16.85 36.63 -3.14
N GLU A 403 -16.89 37.55 -2.18
CA GLU A 403 -15.92 37.65 -1.10
C GLU A 403 -16.42 36.89 0.13
N PRO A 404 -15.71 35.83 0.57
CA PRO A 404 -16.13 35.05 1.73
C PRO A 404 -16.10 35.92 2.99
N LEU A 405 -17.11 35.75 3.84
CA LEU A 405 -17.19 36.37 5.17
C LEU A 405 -16.04 35.91 6.07
N SER A 406 -15.68 34.64 5.97
CA SER A 406 -14.55 34.06 6.68
C SER A 406 -13.97 32.87 5.92
N SER A 407 -12.65 32.70 5.96
CA SER A 407 -11.96 31.50 5.51
C SER A 407 -11.07 30.97 6.61
N THR A 408 -11.05 29.66 6.80
CA THR A 408 -10.17 28.96 7.74
C THR A 408 -9.57 27.76 7.03
N ILE A 409 -8.23 27.65 7.09
CA ILE A 409 -7.48 26.60 6.42
C ILE A 409 -6.60 25.91 7.46
N GLY A 410 -6.88 24.64 7.73
CA GLY A 410 -6.07 23.79 8.61
C GLY A 410 -5.20 22.86 7.77
N ARG A 411 -3.88 22.93 7.95
CA ARG A 411 -2.89 22.15 7.19
C ARG A 411 -2.20 21.13 8.10
N ASN A 412 -2.18 19.86 7.72
CA ASN A 412 -1.43 18.80 8.41
C ASN A 412 -0.50 18.06 7.42
N PRO A 413 0.76 18.51 7.30
CA PRO A 413 1.73 17.92 6.36
C PRO A 413 2.07 16.45 6.64
N VAL A 414 2.04 16.03 7.91
CA VAL A 414 2.40 14.65 8.29
C VAL A 414 1.30 13.68 7.89
N ALA A 415 0.03 14.03 8.15
CA ALA A 415 -1.10 13.22 7.75
C ALA A 415 -1.42 13.34 6.24
N GLY A 416 -0.91 14.38 5.57
CA GLY A 416 -1.26 14.70 4.18
C GLY A 416 -2.70 15.15 4.03
N THR A 417 -3.19 15.95 4.98
CA THR A 417 -4.59 16.42 4.99
C THR A 417 -4.66 17.95 5.03
N ILE A 418 -5.63 18.50 4.30
CA ILE A 418 -5.97 19.92 4.30
C ILE A 418 -7.45 20.05 4.57
N SER A 419 -7.78 20.64 5.71
CA SER A 419 -9.15 21.02 6.08
C SER A 419 -9.40 22.47 5.68
N TYR A 420 -10.56 22.75 5.12
CA TYR A 420 -10.97 24.11 4.78
C TYR A 420 -12.40 24.38 5.24
N SER A 421 -12.66 25.63 5.61
CA SER A 421 -13.98 26.12 5.95
C SER A 421 -14.14 27.53 5.40
N TYR A 422 -15.09 27.71 4.50
CA TYR A 422 -15.47 29.00 3.93
C TYR A 422 -16.91 29.34 4.32
N SER A 423 -17.15 30.61 4.65
CA SER A 423 -18.50 31.12 4.88
C SER A 423 -18.77 32.26 3.92
N TYR A 424 -19.94 32.23 3.29
CA TYR A 424 -20.44 33.22 2.34
C TYR A 424 -21.81 33.73 2.79
N ASP A 425 -22.20 34.88 2.27
CA ASP A 425 -23.53 35.45 2.50
C ASP A 425 -24.10 36.08 1.22
N ASP A 426 -25.39 36.38 1.25
CA ASP A 426 -26.14 37.09 0.19
C ASP A 426 -26.08 38.61 0.32
N ARG A 427 -25.10 39.16 1.07
CA ARG A 427 -24.94 40.61 1.21
C ARG A 427 -24.59 41.21 -0.16
N PRO A 428 -25.09 42.42 -0.48
CA PRO A 428 -24.65 43.14 -1.67
C PRO A 428 -23.12 43.24 -1.73
N GLY A 429 -22.56 43.18 -2.94
CA GLY A 429 -21.13 43.39 -3.14
C GLY A 429 -20.68 44.75 -2.60
N ASN A 430 -19.44 44.82 -2.14
CA ASN A 430 -18.91 46.05 -1.55
C ASN A 430 -18.86 47.17 -2.61
N CYS A 431 -19.40 48.35 -2.28
CA CYS A 431 -19.32 49.57 -3.08
C CYS A 431 -17.88 50.05 -3.24
N ILE A 432 -17.02 49.75 -2.27
CA ILE A 432 -15.61 50.13 -2.25
C ILE A 432 -14.76 48.94 -2.71
N SER A 433 -14.15 49.08 -3.88
CA SER A 433 -13.31 48.04 -4.47
C SER A 433 -12.14 47.67 -3.54
N GLY A 434 -11.97 46.37 -3.32
CA GLY A 434 -10.92 45.82 -2.48
C GLY A 434 -11.18 45.89 -0.98
N ALA A 435 -12.36 46.33 -0.52
CA ALA A 435 -12.73 46.22 0.89
C ALA A 435 -13.06 44.77 1.28
N ILE A 436 -12.62 44.33 2.46
CA ILE A 436 -13.02 43.04 3.08
C ILE A 436 -14.43 43.17 3.66
N SER A 437 -14.71 44.30 4.30
CA SER A 437 -16.04 44.62 4.81
C SER A 437 -16.32 46.11 4.71
N GLU A 438 -17.60 46.46 4.50
CA GLU A 438 -18.10 47.83 4.56
C GLU A 438 -19.42 47.89 5.33
N SER A 439 -19.64 49.01 6.00
CA SER A 439 -20.88 49.35 6.69
C SER A 439 -21.19 50.81 6.40
N ILE A 440 -22.34 51.06 5.78
CA ILE A 440 -22.83 52.41 5.45
C ILE A 440 -24.14 52.61 6.19
N VAL A 441 -24.16 53.54 7.14
CA VAL A 441 -25.33 53.88 7.94
C VAL A 441 -25.78 55.29 7.57
N ILE A 442 -27.04 55.41 7.15
CA ILE A 442 -27.68 56.68 6.83
C ILE A 442 -28.76 56.94 7.86
N GLN A 443 -28.72 58.10 8.52
CA GLN A 443 -29.72 58.53 9.48
C GLN A 443 -30.30 59.87 9.07
N ASP A 444 -31.63 59.91 8.97
CA ASP A 444 -32.38 61.12 8.63
C ASP A 444 -33.25 61.54 9.82
N THR A 445 -33.05 62.77 10.28
CA THR A 445 -33.89 63.42 11.28
C THR A 445 -34.80 64.43 10.60
N HIS A 446 -36.10 64.15 10.63
CA HIS A 446 -37.10 65.00 10.02
C HIS A 446 -37.46 66.19 10.92
N PRO A 447 -37.76 67.37 10.33
CA PRO A 447 -38.29 68.51 11.07
C PRO A 447 -39.57 68.19 11.85
N HIS A 448 -39.73 68.79 13.03
CA HIS A 448 -40.96 68.76 13.81
C HIS A 448 -41.30 70.16 14.36
N ASP A 449 -42.57 70.36 14.74
CA ASP A 449 -43.05 71.67 15.20
C ASP A 449 -42.36 72.12 16.48
N VAL A 450 -41.88 73.38 16.47
CA VAL A 450 -41.35 74.03 17.67
C VAL A 450 -42.51 74.68 18.41
N PHE A 451 -42.74 74.24 19.65
CA PHE A 451 -43.75 74.81 20.54
C PHE A 451 -43.16 75.18 21.90
N ALA A 452 -43.62 76.28 22.46
CA ALA A 452 -43.32 76.67 23.83
C ALA A 452 -44.36 76.07 24.77
N THR A 453 -43.91 75.50 25.88
CA THR A 453 -44.78 74.97 26.93
C THR A 453 -44.71 75.91 28.13
N ILE A 454 -45.77 76.68 28.37
CA ILE A 454 -45.83 77.65 29.47
C ILE A 454 -46.64 77.04 30.62
N PRO A 455 -46.01 76.67 31.75
CA PRO A 455 -46.74 76.15 32.89
C PRO A 455 -47.54 77.26 33.57
N CYS A 456 -48.86 77.11 33.65
CA CYS A 456 -49.74 77.99 34.42
C CYS A 456 -50.22 77.27 35.67
N ILE A 457 -49.86 77.79 36.85
CA ILE A 457 -50.28 77.24 38.15
C ILE A 457 -51.81 77.33 38.25
N GLY A 458 -52.45 76.19 38.57
CA GLY A 458 -53.90 76.10 38.80
C GLY A 458 -54.74 75.70 37.57
N ARG A 459 -54.13 75.46 36.40
CA ARG A 459 -54.85 74.97 35.22
C ARG A 459 -54.93 73.44 35.20
N SER A 460 -56.13 72.89 35.36
CA SER A 460 -56.37 71.42 35.38
C SER A 460 -56.10 70.72 34.04
N GLN A 461 -56.06 71.47 32.94
CA GLN A 461 -55.77 70.98 31.57
C GLN A 461 -54.27 71.05 31.21
N GLY A 462 -53.40 71.24 32.21
CA GLY A 462 -51.95 71.30 32.02
C GLY A 462 -51.42 72.63 31.46
N PRO A 463 -50.13 72.69 31.10
CA PRO A 463 -49.49 73.87 30.51
C PRO A 463 -50.16 74.35 29.21
N VAL A 464 -49.98 75.62 28.86
CA VAL A 464 -50.38 76.15 27.55
C VAL A 464 -49.30 75.77 26.54
N LEU A 465 -49.70 75.06 25.48
CA LEU A 465 -48.84 74.79 24.32
C LEU A 465 -49.02 75.94 23.33
N GLN A 466 -47.96 76.68 23.06
CA GLN A 466 -47.94 77.78 22.11
C GLN A 466 -47.09 77.38 20.90
N ASN A 467 -47.73 77.29 19.73
CA ASN A 467 -47.02 77.09 18.46
C ASN A 467 -46.13 78.31 18.18
N MET A 468 -44.85 78.09 17.90
CA MET A 468 -43.89 79.17 17.59
C MET A 468 -43.86 79.55 16.11
N GLY A 469 -44.65 78.88 15.28
CA GLY A 469 -44.73 79.13 13.84
C GLY A 469 -43.49 78.67 13.08
N THR A 470 -42.65 77.84 13.70
CA THR A 470 -41.41 77.33 13.12
C THR A 470 -41.28 75.82 13.36
N ILE A 471 -40.44 75.17 12.55
CA ILE A 471 -40.05 73.76 12.68
C ILE A 471 -38.57 73.66 13.01
N THR A 472 -38.14 72.54 13.59
CA THR A 472 -36.71 72.26 13.80
C THR A 472 -35.99 72.02 12.46
N GLU A 473 -34.66 72.12 12.46
CA GLU A 473 -33.86 71.81 11.28
C GLU A 473 -33.97 70.33 10.86
N ALA A 474 -33.88 70.06 9.56
CA ALA A 474 -33.71 68.71 9.05
C ALA A 474 -32.21 68.37 9.07
N THR A 475 -31.87 67.17 9.55
CA THR A 475 -30.47 66.71 9.52
C THR A 475 -30.37 65.33 8.88
N ARG A 476 -29.27 65.10 8.17
CA ARG A 476 -28.88 63.80 7.62
C ARG A 476 -27.44 63.51 8.05
N SER A 477 -27.16 62.32 8.54
CA SER A 477 -25.79 61.87 8.81
C SER A 477 -25.51 60.55 8.11
N VAL A 478 -24.33 60.46 7.50
CA VAL A 478 -23.83 59.26 6.82
C VAL A 478 -22.54 58.83 7.51
N SER A 479 -22.53 57.64 8.08
CA SER A 479 -21.37 57.01 8.69
C SER A 479 -20.93 55.81 7.85
N ILE A 480 -19.67 55.83 7.40
CA ILE A 480 -19.07 54.81 6.54
C ILE A 480 -17.87 54.19 7.28
N ASP A 481 -17.95 52.90 7.56
CA ASP A 481 -16.88 52.09 8.14
C ASP A 481 -16.43 51.05 7.12
N VAL A 482 -15.12 50.98 6.84
CA VAL A 482 -14.54 50.10 5.83
C VAL A 482 -13.34 49.40 6.43
N THR A 483 -13.22 48.10 6.18
CA THR A 483 -12.01 47.33 6.50
C THR A 483 -11.34 46.92 5.20
N MET A 484 -10.12 47.40 4.98
CA MET A 484 -9.28 47.06 3.83
C MET A 484 -8.32 45.91 4.18
N PRO A 485 -7.87 45.12 3.19
CA PRO A 485 -6.85 44.10 3.41
C PRO A 485 -5.54 44.74 3.85
N PHE A 486 -4.88 44.10 4.81
CA PHE A 486 -3.56 44.48 5.23
C PHE A 486 -2.54 44.19 4.11
N ALA A 487 -1.79 45.19 3.69
CA ALA A 487 -0.68 45.00 2.76
C ALA A 487 0.47 44.29 3.47
N SER A 488 0.56 42.97 3.32
CA SER A 488 1.65 42.17 3.90
C SER A 488 3.02 42.71 3.44
N GLY A 489 3.90 43.03 4.39
CA GLY A 489 5.26 43.51 4.11
C GLY A 489 5.40 45.03 3.96
N ALA A 490 4.30 45.81 4.01
CA ALA A 490 4.38 47.25 4.09
C ALA A 490 4.86 47.67 5.49
N LYS A 491 6.04 48.30 5.58
CA LYS A 491 6.53 48.88 6.84
C LYS A 491 5.75 50.16 7.12
N VAL A 492 4.96 50.14 8.20
CA VAL A 492 4.08 51.25 8.61
C VAL A 492 4.84 52.37 9.36
N CYS A 493 6.14 52.22 9.55
CA CYS A 493 6.97 53.22 10.23
C CYS A 493 7.75 54.07 9.22
N PRO A 494 7.89 55.39 9.43
CA PRO A 494 8.85 56.18 8.67
C PRO A 494 10.23 55.55 8.82
N ARG A 495 10.87 55.22 7.69
CA ARG A 495 12.22 54.68 7.68
C ARG A 495 13.18 55.80 8.09
N LEU A 496 13.60 55.81 9.35
CA LEU A 496 14.67 56.69 9.80
C LEU A 496 15.99 56.20 9.20
N LEU A 497 16.57 57.00 8.31
CA LEU A 497 17.93 56.80 7.83
C LEU A 497 18.88 57.47 8.82
N TYR A 498 19.68 56.66 9.52
CA TYR A 498 20.71 57.16 10.41
C TYR A 498 22.03 57.33 9.67
N GLY A 499 22.70 58.46 9.90
CA GLY A 499 24.08 58.64 9.51
C GLY A 499 25.05 57.84 10.38
N PRO A 500 26.31 57.74 9.97
CA PRO A 500 27.36 57.05 10.74
C PRO A 500 27.54 57.60 12.16
N ASP A 501 27.15 58.85 12.40
CA ASP A 501 27.23 59.53 13.71
C ASP A 501 25.89 59.53 14.47
N GLY A 502 24.88 58.80 14.00
CA GLY A 502 23.57 58.69 14.64
C GLY A 502 22.59 59.84 14.35
N GLU A 503 22.94 60.79 13.48
CA GLU A 503 22.04 61.86 13.05
C GLU A 503 20.97 61.35 12.07
N ILE A 504 19.76 61.90 12.11
CA ILE A 504 18.67 61.57 11.18
C ILE A 504 18.96 62.26 9.85
N LEU A 505 19.39 61.50 8.83
CA LEU A 505 19.81 62.02 7.51
C LEU A 505 18.63 62.33 6.57
N SER A 506 17.47 61.74 6.83
CA SER A 506 16.26 61.94 6.04
C SER A 506 15.04 61.52 6.84
N THR A 507 14.04 62.40 6.84
CA THR A 507 12.65 62.15 7.24
C THR A 507 11.78 62.06 5.99
N THR A 508 12.22 61.34 4.96
CA THR A 508 11.33 61.05 3.84
C THR A 508 10.23 60.14 4.36
N VAL A 509 9.09 60.74 4.70
CA VAL A 509 7.85 60.05 5.02
C VAL A 509 7.38 59.46 3.70
N ASP A 510 7.74 58.21 3.42
CA ASP A 510 6.98 57.42 2.46
C ASP A 510 5.58 57.25 3.04
N TYR A 511 4.68 58.16 2.64
CA TYR A 511 3.28 58.10 3.02
C TYR A 511 2.70 56.78 2.52
N MET A 512 2.44 55.88 3.47
CA MET A 512 1.44 54.81 3.46
C MET A 512 1.12 54.22 2.07
N THR A 513 1.75 53.12 1.70
CA THR A 513 1.39 52.35 0.50
C THR A 513 0.15 51.48 0.68
N GLY A 514 -0.49 51.48 1.86
CA GLY A 514 -1.90 51.11 1.99
C GLY A 514 -2.73 52.36 1.72
N ALA A 515 -3.08 52.63 0.46
CA ALA A 515 -3.88 53.79 0.11
C ALA A 515 -5.21 53.72 0.88
N ALA A 516 -5.41 54.64 1.83
CA ALA A 516 -6.69 54.78 2.50
C ALA A 516 -7.77 54.88 1.40
N PRO A 517 -8.93 54.20 1.52
CA PRO A 517 -9.98 54.20 0.50
C PRO A 517 -10.70 55.56 0.37
N LYS A 518 -10.07 56.64 0.86
CA LYS A 518 -10.55 58.00 0.93
C LYS A 518 -11.19 58.45 -0.39
N ALA A 519 -10.51 58.26 -1.52
CA ALA A 519 -11.04 58.68 -2.82
C ALA A 519 -12.36 58.00 -3.18
N ALA A 520 -12.51 56.70 -2.88
CA ALA A 520 -13.75 55.96 -3.13
C ALA A 520 -14.86 56.42 -2.17
N VAL A 521 -14.53 56.62 -0.89
CA VAL A 521 -15.49 57.12 0.11
C VAL A 521 -15.92 58.57 -0.20
N ASP A 522 -14.99 59.40 -0.65
CA ASP A 522 -15.25 60.78 -1.10
C ASP A 522 -16.27 60.82 -2.24
N VAL A 523 -16.18 59.91 -3.21
CA VAL A 523 -17.14 59.83 -4.32
C VAL A 523 -18.56 59.54 -3.80
N ILE A 524 -18.69 58.60 -2.86
CA ILE A 524 -19.98 58.25 -2.25
C ILE A 524 -20.55 59.46 -1.50
N LEU A 525 -19.75 60.09 -0.64
CA LEU A 525 -20.18 61.25 0.15
C LEU A 525 -20.51 62.47 -0.73
N THR A 526 -19.75 62.68 -1.81
CA THR A 526 -20.00 63.76 -2.78
C THR A 526 -21.32 63.54 -3.51
N ALA A 527 -21.71 62.29 -3.79
CA ALA A 527 -23.01 61.99 -4.39
C ALA A 527 -24.17 62.38 -3.44
N PHE A 528 -24.05 62.10 -2.14
CA PHE A 528 -25.03 62.54 -1.14
C PHE A 528 -25.09 64.06 -1.02
N ASP A 529 -23.94 64.73 -0.93
CA ASP A 529 -23.87 66.20 -0.88
C ASP A 529 -24.50 66.85 -2.12
N THR A 530 -24.19 66.32 -3.31
CA THR A 530 -24.75 66.80 -4.58
C THR A 530 -26.27 66.61 -4.61
N HIS A 531 -26.76 65.45 -4.19
CA HIS A 531 -28.19 65.20 -4.11
C HIS A 531 -28.90 66.17 -3.17
N LEU A 532 -28.32 66.47 -2.00
CA LEU A 532 -28.90 67.43 -1.07
C LEU A 532 -28.91 68.84 -1.67
N ARG A 533 -27.80 69.29 -2.27
CA ARG A 533 -27.71 70.64 -2.87
C ARG A 533 -28.61 70.86 -4.08
N LEU A 534 -28.98 69.79 -4.79
CA LEU A 534 -29.92 69.88 -5.90
C LEU A 534 -31.39 69.96 -5.46
N ASN A 535 -31.72 69.40 -4.29
CA ASN A 535 -33.11 69.27 -3.82
C ASN A 535 -33.48 70.27 -2.73
N TYR A 536 -32.50 70.87 -2.05
CA TYR A 536 -32.73 71.79 -0.93
C TYR A 536 -32.05 73.14 -1.18
N THR A 537 -32.66 74.22 -0.65
CA THR A 537 -32.21 75.60 -0.91
C THR A 537 -31.08 76.05 -0.02
N GLN A 538 -30.99 75.50 1.20
CA GLN A 538 -29.88 75.72 2.11
C GLN A 538 -29.37 74.37 2.62
N VAL A 539 -28.07 74.13 2.47
CA VAL A 539 -27.38 72.91 2.91
C VAL A 539 -26.06 73.29 3.55
N PHE A 540 -25.89 72.95 4.81
CA PHE A 540 -24.69 73.19 5.62
C PHE A 540 -24.12 71.85 6.09
N ILE A 541 -22.80 71.72 6.10
CA ILE A 541 -22.13 70.56 6.69
C ILE A 541 -21.91 70.89 8.17
N ASN A 542 -22.42 70.06 9.07
CA ASN A 542 -22.36 70.29 10.53
C ASN A 542 -21.40 69.34 11.25
N ALA A 543 -20.96 68.25 10.62
CA ALA A 543 -19.93 67.34 11.11
C ALA A 543 -19.17 66.71 9.94
N ASP A 544 -17.83 66.66 9.99
CA ASP A 544 -16.98 65.88 9.08
C ASP A 544 -15.80 65.35 9.88
N THR A 545 -15.81 64.04 10.14
CA THR A 545 -14.74 63.38 10.90
C THR A 545 -14.24 62.16 10.14
N GLU A 546 -12.92 62.04 10.02
CA GLU A 546 -12.23 60.96 9.31
C GLU A 546 -11.18 60.32 10.22
N SER A 547 -11.07 59.00 10.19
CA SER A 547 -10.03 58.24 10.89
C SER A 547 -9.56 57.07 10.03
N TRP A 548 -8.25 56.83 10.00
CA TRP A 548 -7.60 55.72 9.29
C TRP A 548 -6.63 55.01 10.23
N ASP A 549 -6.89 53.72 10.46
CA ASP A 549 -6.02 52.81 11.17
C ASP A 549 -5.36 51.85 10.16
N PRO A 550 -4.12 52.15 9.71
CA PRO A 550 -3.42 51.34 8.72
C PRO A 550 -3.03 49.94 9.22
N TRP A 551 -3.00 49.71 10.54
CA TRP A 551 -2.60 48.41 11.10
C TRP A 551 -3.73 47.42 11.05
N ASN A 552 -4.94 47.87 11.37
CA ASN A 552 -6.15 47.06 11.30
C ASN A 552 -6.90 47.23 9.96
N GLY A 553 -6.37 48.07 9.06
CA GLY A 553 -7.01 48.41 7.78
C GLY A 553 -8.35 49.11 7.93
N LYS A 554 -8.63 49.75 9.07
CA LYS A 554 -9.94 50.34 9.37
C LYS A 554 -9.99 51.80 8.95
N TYR A 555 -10.87 52.12 8.02
CA TYR A 555 -11.21 53.48 7.62
C TYR A 555 -12.60 53.81 8.11
N THR A 556 -12.76 54.94 8.79
CA THR A 556 -14.06 55.42 9.26
C THR A 556 -14.24 56.86 8.85
N ARG A 557 -15.40 57.21 8.31
CA ARG A 557 -15.76 58.60 8.01
C ARG A 557 -17.22 58.87 8.33
N ASN A 558 -17.46 59.98 9.01
CA ASN A 558 -18.81 60.42 9.37
C ASN A 558 -19.00 61.85 8.85
N LEU A 559 -20.04 62.04 8.03
CA LEU A 559 -20.40 63.33 7.44
C LEU A 559 -21.86 63.64 7.76
N GLY A 560 -22.11 64.83 8.29
CA GLY A 560 -23.42 65.33 8.69
C GLY A 560 -23.80 66.60 7.93
N TRP A 561 -25.06 66.68 7.53
CA TRP A 561 -25.66 67.83 6.88
C TRP A 561 -26.86 68.33 7.67
N THR A 562 -27.01 69.65 7.71
CA THR A 562 -28.23 70.36 8.10
C THR A 562 -28.80 71.03 6.87
N TYR A 563 -30.06 70.82 6.57
CA TYR A 563 -30.69 71.37 5.37
C TYR A 563 -32.10 71.88 5.64
N GLN A 564 -32.54 72.81 4.78
CA GLN A 564 -33.86 73.42 4.88
C GLN A 564 -34.51 73.53 3.50
N ASN A 565 -35.81 73.23 3.44
CA ASN A 565 -36.66 73.56 2.30
C ASN A 565 -37.16 75.01 2.43
N CYS A 566 -37.20 75.72 1.31
CA CYS A 566 -37.76 77.08 1.25
C CYS A 566 -39.24 77.14 1.60
#